data_AF-A0A383UN83-F1
#
_entry.id   AF-A0A383UN83-F1
#
_cell.length_a   1.000
_cell.length_b   1.000
_cell.length_c   1.000
_cell.angle_alpha   90.00
_cell.angle_beta   90.00
_cell.angle_gamma   90.00
#
_symmetry.space_group_name_H-M   'P 1'
#
loop_
_entity.id
_entity.type
_entity.pdbx_description
1 polymer ?
#
loop_
_entity_poly.entity_id
_entity_poly.type
_entity_poly.pdbx_seq_one_letter_code
_entity_poly.pdbx_strand_id
1 'polypeptide(L)'
;MYDFRDRYLNQLMKSSNNSGNKSRAVQREQRKPHVRGKFFYTTMPSEINGGSNACQVDFFMKSSDIDDNFEHNWRDFRVVGEITSSNKMVADKIHQLVEYMREIFYSQPLRRFAHGFCLHKNHIELWIVDQAGAYSSGEIDVSESHETLVRVLSSYMLMSDQDLGLDPITSYDSDGHYISRGESSVDDEGMSG
;
A
#
# COMPACT_ATOMS: atom_id res chain seq x y z
N MET A 1 -6.39 -16.81 -5.41
CA MET A 1 -7.02 -15.83 -4.50
C MET A 1 -6.58 -16.05 -3.05
N TYR A 2 -5.28 -16.32 -2.82
CA TYR A 2 -4.68 -16.61 -1.51
C TYR A 2 -3.53 -15.65 -1.15
N ASP A 3 -3.22 -14.70 -2.05
CA ASP A 3 -1.88 -14.12 -2.10
C ASP A 3 -1.63 -13.08 -1.02
N PHE A 4 -2.57 -12.15 -0.78
CA PHE A 4 -2.38 -11.10 0.23
C PHE A 4 -2.40 -11.66 1.66
N ARG A 5 -3.40 -12.49 1.97
CA ARG A 5 -3.55 -13.08 3.30
C ARG A 5 -2.35 -13.96 3.65
N ASP A 6 -1.88 -14.79 2.72
CA ASP A 6 -0.74 -15.67 2.98
C ASP A 6 0.60 -14.92 3.03
N ARG A 7 0.82 -13.96 2.12
CA ARG A 7 2.08 -13.22 2.08
C ARG A 7 2.25 -12.22 3.21
N TYR A 8 1.18 -11.55 3.63
CA TYR A 8 1.32 -10.39 4.52
C TYR A 8 0.64 -10.62 5.88
N LEU A 9 -0.60 -11.12 5.90
CA LEU A 9 -1.33 -11.29 7.16
C LEU A 9 -0.88 -12.53 7.95
N ASN A 10 -0.76 -13.68 7.29
CA ASN A 10 -0.40 -14.94 7.94
C ASN A 10 1.04 -14.95 8.45
N GLN A 11 1.95 -14.19 7.81
CA GLN A 11 3.31 -14.00 8.32
C GLN A 11 3.34 -13.27 9.67
N LEU A 12 2.45 -12.28 9.85
CA LEU A 12 2.28 -11.58 11.13
C LEU A 12 1.45 -12.40 12.13
N MET A 13 0.63 -13.33 11.67
CA MET A 13 -0.17 -14.22 12.53
C MET A 13 0.62 -15.40 13.13
N LYS A 14 1.76 -15.80 12.53
CA LYS A 14 2.63 -16.86 13.07
C LYS A 14 3.43 -16.40 14.29
N SER A 15 2.70 -16.21 15.40
CA SER A 15 3.24 -16.26 16.75
C SER A 15 2.15 -16.74 17.70
N SER A 16 1.89 -18.05 17.68
CA SER A 16 1.53 -18.87 18.84
C SER A 16 1.13 -20.25 18.33
N ASN A 17 2.05 -21.21 18.44
CA ASN A 17 1.82 -22.64 18.69
C ASN A 17 3.14 -23.38 18.44
N ASN A 18 3.89 -23.57 19.52
CA ASN A 18 5.11 -24.36 19.54
C ASN A 18 4.74 -25.85 19.66
N SER A 19 5.20 -26.67 18.73
CA SER A 19 5.44 -28.10 18.94
C SER A 19 6.51 -28.56 17.95
N GLY A 20 7.49 -29.31 18.46
CA GLY A 20 8.85 -29.36 17.94
C GLY A 20 9.00 -29.94 16.53
N ASN A 21 9.91 -29.32 15.78
CA ASN A 21 10.88 -30.03 14.94
C ASN A 21 12.09 -29.13 14.67
N LYS A 22 13.27 -29.60 15.06
CA LYS A 22 14.56 -28.92 14.86
C LYS A 22 14.87 -28.86 13.36
N SER A 23 14.52 -27.75 12.72
CA SER A 23 15.01 -27.39 11.40
C SER A 23 15.82 -26.10 11.54
N ARG A 24 17.02 -26.09 10.95
CA ARG A 24 18.06 -25.04 11.05
C ARG A 24 17.44 -23.65 11.22
N ALA A 25 17.68 -23.05 12.38
CA ALA A 25 17.42 -21.65 12.62
C ALA A 25 18.21 -20.85 11.59
N VAL A 26 17.54 -20.39 10.54
CA VAL A 26 17.99 -19.22 9.80
C VAL A 26 18.07 -18.13 10.86
N GLN A 27 19.29 -17.69 11.17
CA GLN A 27 19.48 -16.56 12.05
C GLN A 27 18.77 -15.37 11.39
N ARG A 28 17.60 -15.03 11.92
CA ARG A 28 16.94 -13.76 11.63
C ARG A 28 17.84 -12.68 12.17
N GLU A 29 18.60 -12.07 11.28
CA GLU A 29 19.29 -10.81 11.56
C GLU A 29 18.23 -9.85 12.13
N GLN A 30 18.44 -9.37 13.37
CA GLN A 30 17.55 -8.43 14.06
C GLN A 30 17.64 -7.05 13.39
N ARG A 31 17.23 -6.94 12.12
CA ARG A 31 16.99 -5.63 11.51
C ARG A 31 15.70 -5.10 12.12
N LYS A 32 15.80 -4.00 12.86
CA LYS A 32 14.60 -3.26 13.30
C LYS A 32 13.73 -3.04 12.05
N PRO A 33 12.45 -3.43 12.07
CA PRO A 33 11.58 -3.23 10.92
C PRO A 33 11.54 -1.72 10.62
N HIS A 34 12.02 -1.34 9.44
CA HIS A 34 11.97 0.05 8.99
C HIS A 34 10.53 0.33 8.56
N VAL A 35 9.84 1.20 9.30
CA VAL A 35 8.50 1.68 8.96
C VAL A 35 8.63 2.57 7.74
N ARG A 36 7.96 2.19 6.64
CA ARG A 36 8.03 2.83 5.32
C ARG A 36 6.81 3.67 4.99
N GLY A 37 5.72 3.52 5.74
CA GLY A 37 4.46 4.18 5.48
C GLY A 37 3.91 4.92 6.70
N LYS A 38 3.22 6.03 6.45
CA LYS A 38 2.46 6.80 7.45
C LYS A 38 1.02 6.97 6.98
N PHE A 39 0.06 6.73 7.86
CA PHE A 39 -1.36 6.95 7.58
C PHE A 39 -1.78 8.38 7.90
N PHE A 40 -2.67 8.90 7.08
CA PHE A 40 -3.29 10.21 7.15
C PHE A 40 -4.80 10.04 6.91
N TYR A 41 -5.56 11.06 7.26
CA TYR A 41 -7.00 11.15 7.02
C TYR A 41 -7.32 12.56 6.55
N THR A 42 -8.38 12.72 5.75
CA THR A 42 -8.82 14.05 5.34
C THR A 42 -10.09 14.48 6.07
N THR A 43 -10.20 15.77 6.35
CA THR A 43 -11.42 16.35 6.94
C THR A 43 -12.25 17.13 5.93
N MET A 44 -11.64 17.56 4.83
CA MET A 44 -12.29 18.29 3.75
C MET A 44 -11.79 17.85 2.36
N PRO A 45 -12.66 17.87 1.32
CA PRO A 45 -12.27 17.49 -0.04
C PRO A 45 -11.16 18.33 -0.68
N SER A 46 -10.95 19.56 -0.21
CA SER A 46 -9.96 20.49 -0.78
C SER A 46 -8.53 20.22 -0.31
N GLU A 47 -8.31 19.22 0.53
CA GLU A 47 -6.99 18.87 1.08
C GLU A 47 -6.13 18.05 0.08
N ILE A 48 -6.72 17.58 -1.02
CA ILE A 48 -6.07 16.71 -2.01
C ILE A 48 -5.92 17.43 -3.37
N ASN A 49 -4.67 17.58 -3.80
CA ASN A 49 -4.24 18.18 -5.05
C ASN A 49 -3.91 17.14 -6.13
N GLY A 50 -3.94 17.58 -7.39
CA GLY A 50 -3.54 16.77 -8.56
C GLY A 50 -4.60 15.79 -9.06
N GLY A 51 -5.79 15.79 -8.47
CA GLY A 51 -6.90 14.94 -8.85
C GLY A 51 -7.79 15.61 -9.89
N SER A 52 -8.53 14.78 -10.62
CA SER A 52 -9.48 15.22 -11.64
C SER A 52 -10.69 15.93 -11.04
N ASN A 53 -11.07 15.56 -9.81
CA ASN A 53 -12.23 16.09 -9.07
C ASN A 53 -11.89 16.29 -7.60
N ALA A 54 -12.58 17.23 -6.94
CA ALA A 54 -12.53 17.35 -5.49
C ALA A 54 -13.10 16.09 -4.84
N CYS A 55 -12.36 15.49 -3.91
CA CYS A 55 -12.74 14.25 -3.25
C CYS A 55 -12.20 14.25 -1.81
N GLN A 56 -12.91 13.57 -0.92
CA GLN A 56 -12.51 13.41 0.47
C GLN A 56 -12.23 11.92 0.70
N VAL A 57 -10.95 11.57 0.75
CA VAL A 57 -10.51 10.21 1.05
C VAL A 57 -10.46 10.07 2.58
N ASP A 58 -11.24 9.14 3.14
CA ASP A 58 -11.30 8.97 4.59
C ASP A 58 -9.92 8.63 5.18
N PHE A 59 -9.20 7.68 4.57
CA PHE A 59 -7.86 7.27 4.99
C PHE A 59 -6.94 7.07 3.79
N PHE A 60 -5.67 7.46 3.95
CA PHE A 60 -4.66 7.14 2.94
C PHE A 60 -3.28 7.03 3.59
N MET A 61 -2.37 6.37 2.89
CA MET A 61 -0.98 6.18 3.30
C MET A 61 -0.05 6.88 2.32
N LYS A 62 0.99 7.53 2.86
CA LYS A 62 2.14 8.05 2.10
C LYS A 62 3.42 7.37 2.57
N SER A 63 4.51 7.51 1.81
CA SER A 63 5.84 7.10 2.28
C SER A 63 6.20 7.85 3.57
N SER A 64 6.93 7.18 4.47
CA SER A 64 7.47 7.79 5.69
C SER A 64 8.49 8.89 5.41
N ASP A 65 9.12 8.84 4.23
CA ASP A 65 10.17 9.76 3.80
C ASP A 65 9.60 11.09 3.28
N ILE A 66 8.27 11.17 3.11
CA ILE A 66 7.58 12.37 2.71
C ILE A 66 7.23 13.17 3.96
N ASP A 67 7.52 14.48 3.91
CA ASP A 67 7.21 15.40 5.00
C ASP A 67 5.69 15.49 5.25
N ASP A 68 5.35 15.80 6.50
CA ASP A 68 3.96 15.89 6.98
C ASP A 68 3.32 17.23 6.52
N ASN A 69 3.38 17.53 5.23
CA ASN A 69 2.80 18.73 4.63
C ASN A 69 1.27 18.68 4.66
N PHE A 70 0.65 19.84 4.88
CA PHE A 70 -0.80 19.99 4.95
C PHE A 70 -1.49 19.71 3.61
N GLU A 71 -0.81 19.95 2.50
CA GLU A 71 -1.33 19.65 1.16
C GLU A 71 -0.95 18.23 0.76
N HIS A 72 -1.94 17.45 0.33
CA HIS A 72 -1.75 16.07 -0.06
C HIS A 72 -1.84 15.93 -1.58
N ASN A 73 -0.98 15.12 -2.21
CA ASN A 73 -1.01 14.91 -3.65
C ASN A 73 -1.15 13.43 -3.97
N TRP A 74 -1.98 13.08 -4.96
CA TRP A 74 -2.20 11.72 -5.41
C TRP A 74 -0.93 10.96 -5.82
N ARG A 75 0.11 11.65 -6.29
CA ARG A 75 1.42 11.04 -6.59
C ARG A 75 2.10 10.40 -5.37
N ASP A 76 1.73 10.86 -4.18
CA ASP A 76 2.32 10.42 -2.92
C ASP A 76 1.52 9.27 -2.27
N PHE A 77 0.34 8.97 -2.80
CA PHE A 77 -0.57 7.99 -2.20
C PHE A 77 -0.08 6.57 -2.48
N ARG A 78 -0.03 5.75 -1.44
CA ARG A 78 0.45 4.36 -1.48
C ARG A 78 -0.68 3.37 -1.19
N VAL A 79 -1.58 3.70 -0.27
CA VAL A 79 -2.77 2.91 0.06
C VAL A 79 -3.91 3.88 0.30
N VAL A 80 -5.14 3.51 -0.09
CA VAL A 80 -6.36 4.30 0.21
C VAL A 80 -7.36 3.46 0.99
N GLY A 81 -8.12 4.10 1.86
CA GLY A 81 -9.03 3.47 2.79
C GLY A 81 -10.33 4.26 2.89
N GLU A 82 -11.44 3.55 2.90
CA GLU A 82 -12.77 4.10 3.08
C GLU A 82 -13.41 3.53 4.34
N ILE A 83 -14.15 4.37 5.09
CA ILE A 83 -14.82 3.95 6.32
C ILE A 83 -16.32 4.23 6.23
N THR A 84 -17.13 3.25 6.62
CA THR A 84 -18.57 3.45 6.73
C THR A 84 -19.19 2.69 7.89
N SER A 85 -20.07 3.35 8.64
CA SER A 85 -20.87 2.70 9.68
C SER A 85 -22.14 2.05 9.11
N SER A 86 -22.46 2.29 7.83
CA SER A 86 -23.71 1.87 7.19
C SER A 86 -23.48 0.76 6.16
N ASN A 87 -24.10 -0.40 6.40
CA ASN A 87 -24.06 -1.54 5.45
C ASN A 87 -24.65 -1.18 4.08
N LYS A 88 -25.58 -0.22 4.01
CA LYS A 88 -26.22 0.19 2.75
C LYS A 88 -25.26 0.98 1.85
N MET A 89 -24.24 1.60 2.43
CA MET A 89 -23.29 2.46 1.71
C MET A 89 -22.02 1.70 1.32
N VAL A 90 -21.87 0.42 1.67
CA VAL A 90 -20.63 -0.35 1.40
C VAL A 90 -20.35 -0.39 -0.10
N ALA A 91 -21.36 -0.65 -0.94
CA ALA A 91 -21.21 -0.64 -2.39
C ALA A 91 -20.75 0.73 -2.92
N ASP A 92 -21.34 1.82 -2.40
CA ASP A 92 -20.97 3.18 -2.78
C ASP A 92 -19.53 3.51 -2.36
N LYS A 93 -19.10 3.07 -1.17
CA LYS A 93 -17.72 3.23 -0.69
C LYS A 93 -16.71 2.43 -1.50
N ILE A 94 -17.05 1.20 -1.89
CA ILE A 94 -16.22 0.41 -2.80
C ILE A 94 -16.11 1.12 -4.16
N HIS A 95 -17.20 1.69 -4.67
CA HIS A 95 -17.16 2.48 -5.90
C HIS A 95 -16.20 3.67 -5.76
N GLN A 96 -16.34 4.47 -4.70
CA GLN A 96 -15.42 5.58 -4.39
C GLN A 96 -13.95 5.12 -4.30
N LEU A 97 -13.70 3.98 -3.65
CA LEU A 97 -12.36 3.41 -3.51
C LEU A 97 -11.73 3.12 -4.89
N VAL A 98 -12.51 2.56 -5.83
CA VAL A 98 -12.05 2.31 -7.21
C VAL A 98 -11.78 3.62 -7.95
N GLU A 99 -12.58 4.66 -7.73
CA GLU A 99 -12.32 5.99 -8.30
C GLU A 99 -11.00 6.58 -7.79
N TYR A 100 -10.68 6.42 -6.50
CA TYR A 100 -9.39 6.89 -5.98
C TYR A 100 -8.21 6.12 -6.54
N MET A 101 -8.35 4.80 -6.68
CA MET A 101 -7.32 3.99 -7.32
C MET A 101 -7.07 4.42 -8.76
N ARG A 102 -8.12 4.83 -9.47
CA ARG A 102 -7.99 5.44 -10.80
C ARG A 102 -7.18 6.74 -10.75
N GLU A 103 -7.42 7.65 -9.81
CA GLU A 103 -6.61 8.88 -9.64
C GLU A 103 -5.15 8.56 -9.29
N ILE A 104 -4.90 7.52 -8.49
CA ILE A 104 -3.55 7.01 -8.21
C ILE A 104 -2.86 6.56 -9.50
N PHE A 105 -3.52 5.76 -10.34
CA PHE A 105 -2.94 5.30 -11.61
C PHE A 105 -2.67 6.46 -12.58
N TYR A 106 -3.55 7.46 -12.63
CA TYR A 106 -3.29 8.66 -13.43
C TYR A 106 -2.07 9.44 -12.94
N SER A 107 -1.88 9.53 -11.62
CA SER A 107 -0.77 10.26 -11.02
C SER A 107 0.53 9.46 -10.99
N GLN A 108 0.45 8.13 -11.12
CA GLN A 108 1.56 7.18 -11.05
C GLN A 108 1.45 6.17 -12.21
N PRO A 109 1.67 6.57 -13.48
CA PRO A 109 1.37 5.72 -14.65
C PRO A 109 2.18 4.43 -14.75
N LEU A 110 3.33 4.37 -14.07
CA LEU A 110 4.21 3.18 -14.04
C LEU A 110 3.86 2.21 -12.90
N ARG A 111 2.84 2.54 -12.11
CA ARG A 111 2.37 1.68 -11.02
C ARG A 111 1.70 0.43 -11.58
N ARG A 112 2.09 -0.74 -11.06
CA ARG A 112 1.57 -2.06 -11.48
C ARG A 112 0.20 -2.38 -10.89
N PHE A 113 0.00 -2.01 -9.63
CA PHE A 113 -1.26 -2.23 -8.90
C PHE A 113 -1.39 -1.25 -7.73
N ALA A 114 -2.62 -1.01 -7.28
CA ALA A 114 -2.95 -0.14 -6.16
C ALA A 114 -3.64 -0.94 -5.05
N HIS A 115 -3.27 -0.66 -3.80
CA HIS A 115 -3.90 -1.25 -2.62
C HIS A 115 -4.94 -0.31 -2.04
N GLY A 116 -6.00 -0.90 -1.49
CA GLY A 116 -6.90 -0.19 -0.62
C GLY A 116 -7.71 -1.09 0.29
N PHE A 117 -8.55 -0.50 1.10
CA PHE A 117 -9.44 -1.24 1.98
C PHE A 117 -10.74 -0.47 2.24
N CYS A 118 -11.78 -1.21 2.58
CA CYS A 118 -13.02 -0.65 3.11
C CYS A 118 -13.22 -1.22 4.51
N LEU A 119 -13.33 -0.35 5.52
CA LEU A 119 -13.68 -0.74 6.88
C LEU A 119 -15.14 -0.39 7.13
N HIS A 120 -15.97 -1.40 7.40
CA HIS A 120 -17.36 -1.18 7.76
C HIS A 120 -17.76 -1.95 9.02
N LYS A 121 -18.25 -1.22 10.02
CA LYS A 121 -18.54 -1.76 11.37
C LYS A 121 -17.33 -2.54 11.90
N ASN A 122 -17.45 -3.87 11.95
CA ASN A 122 -16.42 -4.79 12.43
C ASN A 122 -15.87 -5.68 11.31
N HIS A 123 -16.00 -5.27 10.05
CA HIS A 123 -15.47 -6.01 8.92
C HIS A 123 -14.54 -5.12 8.11
N ILE A 124 -13.41 -5.67 7.70
CA ILE A 124 -12.50 -5.04 6.75
C ILE A 124 -12.42 -5.89 5.49
N GLU A 125 -12.52 -5.24 4.34
CA GLU A 125 -12.31 -5.86 3.04
C GLU A 125 -11.11 -5.19 2.37
N LEU A 126 -10.14 -5.99 1.94
CA LEU A 126 -8.89 -5.52 1.33
C LEU A 126 -8.99 -5.68 -0.18
N TRP A 127 -8.54 -4.65 -0.89
CA TRP A 127 -8.66 -4.53 -2.32
C TRP A 127 -7.29 -4.32 -2.96
N ILE A 128 -7.04 -5.06 -4.04
CA ILE A 128 -5.95 -4.80 -4.97
C ILE A 128 -6.59 -4.57 -6.33
N VAL A 129 -6.28 -3.45 -6.96
CA VAL A 129 -6.68 -3.18 -8.34
C VAL A 129 -5.43 -3.14 -9.20
N ASP A 130 -5.47 -3.79 -10.36
CA ASP A 130 -4.43 -3.77 -11.38
C ASP A 130 -5.04 -3.56 -12.77
N GLN A 131 -4.23 -3.72 -13.82
CA GLN A 131 -4.67 -3.57 -15.21
C GLN A 131 -5.67 -4.65 -15.67
N ALA A 132 -5.72 -5.80 -14.98
CA ALA A 132 -6.63 -6.91 -15.29
C ALA A 132 -7.95 -6.81 -14.52
N GLY A 133 -7.97 -6.12 -13.38
CA GLY A 133 -9.20 -5.81 -12.66
C GLY A 133 -9.02 -5.60 -11.16
N ALA A 134 -10.14 -5.70 -10.44
CA ALA A 134 -10.20 -5.54 -8.99
C ALA A 134 -10.32 -6.90 -8.30
N TYR A 135 -9.49 -7.13 -7.29
CA TYR A 135 -9.46 -8.34 -6.47
C TYR A 135 -9.71 -7.97 -5.02
N SER A 136 -10.68 -8.65 -4.40
CA SER A 136 -10.99 -8.51 -2.99
C SER A 136 -10.45 -9.69 -2.18
N SER A 137 -10.09 -9.44 -0.91
CA SER A 137 -9.84 -10.49 0.09
C SER A 137 -11.11 -11.23 0.53
N GLY A 138 -12.29 -10.69 0.23
CA GLY A 138 -13.53 -10.93 0.95
C GLY A 138 -13.55 -10.21 2.31
N GLU A 139 -14.72 -10.18 2.95
CA GLU A 139 -14.91 -9.60 4.27
C GLU A 139 -14.11 -10.38 5.34
N ILE A 140 -13.35 -9.66 6.16
CA ILE A 140 -12.61 -10.19 7.31
C ILE A 140 -13.23 -9.59 8.57
N ASP A 141 -13.77 -10.43 9.44
CA ASP A 141 -14.27 -10.01 10.74
C ASP A 141 -13.11 -9.59 11.65
N VAL A 142 -13.18 -8.36 12.16
CA VAL A 142 -12.25 -7.76 13.12
C VAL A 142 -12.86 -7.59 14.50
N SER A 143 -14.12 -8.01 14.70
CA SER A 143 -14.83 -7.93 15.99
C SER A 143 -14.19 -8.81 17.06
N GLU A 144 -13.74 -10.00 16.68
CA GLU A 144 -13.16 -10.98 17.61
C GLU A 144 -11.74 -10.59 18.04
N SER A 145 -11.02 -9.84 17.20
CA SER A 145 -9.69 -9.32 17.55
C SER A 145 -9.33 -8.08 16.74
N HIS A 146 -9.35 -6.92 17.41
CA HIS A 146 -8.78 -5.67 16.89
C HIS A 146 -7.31 -5.82 16.46
N GLU A 147 -6.62 -6.87 16.92
CA GLU A 147 -5.28 -7.22 16.47
C GLU A 147 -5.21 -7.46 14.96
N THR A 148 -6.26 -8.01 14.36
CA THR A 148 -6.31 -8.21 12.90
C THR A 148 -6.24 -6.88 12.17
N LEU A 149 -7.00 -5.87 12.61
CA LEU A 149 -6.94 -4.54 12.03
C LEU A 149 -5.55 -3.91 12.20
N VAL A 150 -4.98 -3.97 13.40
CA VAL A 150 -3.63 -3.45 13.68
C VAL A 150 -2.59 -4.14 12.80
N ARG A 151 -2.69 -5.47 12.61
CA ARG A 151 -1.78 -6.24 11.75
C ARG A 151 -1.93 -5.88 10.28
N VAL A 152 -3.15 -5.68 9.78
CA VAL A 152 -3.39 -5.21 8.40
C VAL A 152 -2.71 -3.86 8.18
N LEU A 153 -2.98 -2.88 9.04
CA LEU A 153 -2.40 -1.54 8.92
C LEU A 153 -0.87 -1.58 9.05
N SER A 154 -0.35 -2.35 10.01
CA SER A 154 1.08 -2.55 10.18
C SER A 154 1.73 -3.21 8.96
N SER A 155 1.03 -4.15 8.30
CA SER A 155 1.53 -4.79 7.08
C SER A 155 1.78 -3.74 6.00
N TYR A 156 0.80 -2.87 5.74
CA TYR A 156 0.95 -1.78 4.77
C TYR A 156 2.10 -0.85 5.13
N MET A 157 2.25 -0.49 6.41
CA MET A 157 3.34 0.38 6.87
C MET A 157 4.74 -0.23 6.69
N LEU A 158 4.83 -1.55 6.59
CA LEU A 158 6.09 -2.29 6.48
C LEU A 158 6.41 -2.77 5.05
N MET A 159 5.40 -2.78 4.17
CA MET A 159 5.55 -3.19 2.77
C MET A 159 6.55 -2.30 2.03
N SER A 160 7.32 -2.91 1.13
CA SER A 160 8.20 -2.16 0.23
C SER A 160 7.39 -1.43 -0.86
N ASP A 161 8.01 -0.46 -1.53
CA ASP A 161 7.39 0.19 -2.70
C ASP A 161 6.97 -0.83 -3.76
N GLN A 162 7.76 -1.89 -3.96
CA GLN A 162 7.43 -2.97 -4.89
C GLN A 162 6.21 -3.78 -4.44
N ASP A 163 6.09 -4.07 -3.14
CA ASP A 163 4.93 -4.74 -2.54
C ASP A 163 3.67 -3.87 -2.61
N LEU A 164 3.84 -2.54 -2.63
CA LEU A 164 2.79 -1.55 -2.82
C LEU A 164 2.49 -1.27 -4.30
N GLY A 165 3.20 -1.93 -5.22
CA GLY A 165 2.94 -1.90 -6.65
C GLY A 165 3.70 -0.83 -7.43
N LEU A 166 4.60 -0.08 -6.81
CA LEU A 166 5.48 0.86 -7.50
C LEU A 166 6.56 0.11 -8.30
N ASP A 167 7.02 0.75 -9.37
CA ASP A 167 8.11 0.24 -10.18
C ASP A 167 9.47 0.61 -9.55
N PRO A 168 10.37 -0.37 -9.31
CA PRO A 168 11.66 -0.11 -8.71
C PRO A 168 12.65 0.67 -9.58
N ILE A 169 12.38 0.80 -10.88
CA ILE A 169 13.23 1.51 -11.85
C ILE A 169 12.95 3.02 -11.81
N THR A 170 11.80 3.42 -11.25
CA THR A 170 11.37 4.82 -11.21
C THR A 170 11.83 5.50 -9.93
N SER A 171 12.64 6.54 -10.07
CA SER A 171 12.87 7.54 -9.03
C SER A 171 12.36 8.90 -9.53
N TYR A 172 11.88 9.72 -8.61
CA TYR A 172 11.51 11.10 -8.92
C TYR A 172 12.71 12.01 -8.64
N ASP A 173 12.98 12.96 -9.53
CA ASP A 173 13.88 14.07 -9.18
C ASP A 173 13.21 15.04 -8.20
N SER A 174 13.95 16.04 -7.75
CA SER A 174 13.45 17.10 -6.87
C SER A 174 12.26 17.89 -7.44
N ASP A 175 12.09 17.87 -8.77
CA ASP A 175 11.04 18.60 -9.49
C ASP A 175 9.83 17.70 -9.82
N GLY A 176 9.89 16.41 -9.46
CA GLY A 176 8.81 15.44 -9.65
C GLY A 176 8.76 14.81 -11.05
N HIS A 177 9.83 14.90 -11.83
CA HIS A 177 9.95 14.22 -13.12
C HIS A 177 10.44 12.77 -12.96
N TYR A 178 10.06 11.92 -13.91
CA TYR A 178 10.46 10.52 -13.95
C TYR A 178 11.94 10.38 -14.36
N ILE A 179 12.75 9.79 -13.49
CA ILE A 179 14.08 9.32 -13.83
C ILE A 179 14.05 7.79 -13.89
N SER A 180 14.45 7.23 -15.03
CA SER A 180 14.77 5.81 -15.10
C SER A 180 16.16 5.60 -14.51
N ARG A 181 16.30 4.67 -13.57
CA ARG A 181 17.61 4.24 -13.10
C ARG A 181 18.30 3.46 -14.23
N GLY A 182 19.07 4.16 -15.06
CA GLY A 182 19.83 3.55 -16.15
C GLY A 182 20.70 2.41 -15.64
N GLU A 183 20.64 1.27 -16.33
CA GLU A 183 21.62 0.20 -16.14
C GLU A 183 23.01 0.79 -16.40
N SER A 184 23.85 0.75 -15.37
CA SER A 184 25.27 1.07 -15.53
C SER A 184 25.86 0.08 -16.53
N SER A 185 26.07 0.55 -17.77
CA SER A 185 26.91 -0.12 -18.75
C SER A 185 28.27 -0.37 -18.10
N VAL A 186 28.63 -1.65 -17.98
CA VAL A 186 29.98 -2.07 -17.61
C VAL A 186 30.93 -1.50 -18.65
N ASP A 187 31.85 -0.64 -18.22
CA ASP A 187 32.88 -0.06 -19.05
C ASP A 187 33.74 -1.17 -19.68
N ASP A 188 33.88 -1.11 -21.00
CA ASP A 188 34.76 -1.94 -21.82
C ASP A 188 36.21 -1.43 -21.61
N GLU A 189 36.94 -2.04 -20.67
CA GLU A 189 38.38 -1.81 -20.53
C GLU A 189 39.14 -2.48 -21.69
N GLY A 190 39.46 -1.67 -22.69
CA GLY A 190 40.80 -1.54 -23.25
C GLY A 190 41.53 -2.80 -23.71
N MET A 191 41.42 -3.11 -25.01
CA MET A 191 42.56 -3.63 -25.77
C MET A 191 42.87 -2.72 -26.94
N SER A 192 43.99 -2.00 -26.84
CA SER A 192 44.73 -1.53 -28.01
C SER A 192 46.21 -1.42 -27.69
N GLY A 193 46.98 -2.16 -28.48
CA GLY A 193 48.22 -1.71 -29.11
C GLY A 193 49.48 -1.76 -28.29
#